data_AF-A0A4Q7YQS6-F1
#
_entry.id   AF-A0A4Q7YQS6-F1
#
_cell.length_a   1.000
_cell.length_b   1.000
_cell.length_c   1.000
_cell.angle_alpha   90.00
_cell.angle_beta   90.00
_cell.angle_gamma   90.00
#
_symmetry.space_group_name_H-M   'P 1'
#
loop_
_entity.id
_entity.type
_entity.pdbx_description
1 polymer ?
#
loop_
_entity_poly.entity_id
_entity_poly.type
_entity_poly.pdbx_seq_one_letter_code
_entity_poly.pdbx_strand_id
1 'polypeptide(L)'
;MKLRTLLLVTAFSCSTAAVSFASPIDNFKLTDGTNVITFSLPSSPTPDQNVDLFLFTMNNVAVDVNGTPENYFISFFTESNFGGLCITTGDPTCISDGSIINQAGPQLYTGSEAVPTFSLGTFSLTNLGVNTFSSDFTLEITSPIPEPSSLLMLSTGMLGLAGAVRRKLRGVSHHGQETQSPPKGRIH
;
A
#
# COMPACT_ATOMS: atom_id res chain seq x y z
N MET A 1 -63.69 11.88 -17.81
CA MET A 1 -62.69 10.79 -17.83
C MET A 1 -61.31 11.41 -17.62
N LYS A 2 -60.67 11.15 -16.48
CA LYS A 2 -59.35 11.74 -16.13
C LYS A 2 -58.22 10.78 -16.52
N LEU A 3 -57.30 11.29 -17.32
CA LEU A 3 -56.08 10.66 -17.82
C LEU A 3 -55.04 10.56 -16.70
N ARG A 4 -54.47 9.37 -16.47
CA ARG A 4 -53.42 9.13 -15.47
C ARG A 4 -52.05 9.20 -16.16
N THR A 5 -51.29 10.25 -15.85
CA THR A 5 -49.90 10.45 -16.28
C THR A 5 -48.97 9.57 -15.45
N LEU A 6 -48.20 8.70 -16.10
CA LEU A 6 -47.13 7.90 -15.49
C LEU A 6 -45.82 8.69 -15.55
N LEU A 7 -45.21 8.96 -14.39
CA LEU A 7 -43.95 9.69 -14.27
C LEU A 7 -42.84 8.67 -14.03
N LEU A 8 -41.92 8.54 -15.00
CA LEU A 8 -40.77 7.63 -14.92
C LEU A 8 -39.64 8.35 -14.15
N VAL A 9 -39.30 7.86 -12.96
CA VAL A 9 -38.16 8.36 -12.17
C VAL A 9 -36.95 7.47 -12.45
N THR A 10 -35.96 8.01 -13.15
CA THR A 10 -34.65 7.38 -13.30
C THR A 10 -33.82 7.61 -12.04
N ALA A 11 -33.64 6.56 -11.24
CA ALA A 11 -32.76 6.58 -10.08
C ALA A 11 -31.28 6.53 -10.54
N PHE A 12 -30.54 7.59 -10.26
CA PHE A 12 -29.09 7.64 -10.47
C PHE A 12 -28.42 6.94 -9.27
N SER A 13 -28.06 5.67 -9.44
CA SER A 13 -27.38 4.90 -8.40
C SER A 13 -25.96 5.43 -8.25
N CYS A 14 -25.70 6.19 -7.19
CA CYS A 14 -24.37 6.67 -6.82
C CYS A 14 -23.58 5.48 -6.25
N SER A 15 -22.82 4.79 -7.10
CA SER A 15 -21.87 3.78 -6.65
C SER A 15 -20.72 4.48 -5.93
N THR A 16 -20.74 4.49 -4.60
CA THR A 16 -19.56 4.84 -3.81
C THR A 16 -18.52 3.76 -4.02
N ALA A 17 -17.53 4.02 -4.88
CA ALA A 17 -16.35 3.17 -4.95
C ALA A 17 -15.62 3.28 -3.60
N ALA A 18 -15.69 2.23 -2.78
CA ALA A 18 -14.81 2.10 -1.64
C ALA A 18 -13.37 2.02 -2.17
N VAL A 19 -12.58 3.04 -1.89
CA VAL A 19 -11.14 2.99 -2.13
C VAL A 19 -10.55 2.03 -1.09
N SER A 20 -10.39 0.76 -1.47
CA SER A 20 -9.56 -0.17 -0.72
C SER A 20 -8.12 0.27 -0.87
N PHE A 21 -7.56 0.93 0.14
CA PHE A 21 -6.12 1.12 0.20
C PHE A 21 -5.51 -0.25 0.48
N ALA A 22 -4.65 -0.75 -0.40
CA ALA A 22 -3.76 -1.85 -0.05
C ALA A 22 -2.95 -1.44 1.19
N SER A 23 -2.68 -2.37 2.10
CA SER A 23 -1.79 -2.08 3.23
C SER A 23 -0.45 -1.58 2.67
N PRO A 24 0.14 -0.51 3.23
CA PRO A 24 1.46 -0.05 2.80
C PRO A 24 2.45 -1.21 2.90
N ILE A 25 3.42 -1.26 1.99
CA ILE A 25 4.45 -2.30 1.92
C ILE A 25 5.73 -1.70 2.48
N ASP A 26 6.18 -2.12 3.66
CA ASP A 26 7.45 -1.66 4.21
C ASP A 26 8.63 -2.43 3.60
N ASN A 27 9.76 -1.74 3.43
CA ASN A 27 11.00 -2.26 2.89
C ASN A 27 12.01 -2.47 4.02
N PHE A 28 12.63 -3.63 4.00
CA PHE A 28 13.62 -4.08 4.98
C PHE A 28 14.97 -4.20 4.29
N LYS A 29 16.00 -3.61 4.89
CA LYS A 29 17.37 -3.70 4.40
C LYS A 29 18.30 -4.00 5.57
N LEU A 30 18.90 -5.18 5.56
CA LEU A 30 19.99 -5.52 6.47
C LEU A 30 21.33 -5.32 5.77
N THR A 31 22.29 -4.73 6.48
CA THR A 31 23.69 -4.69 6.04
C THR A 31 24.68 -4.82 7.20
N ASP A 32 25.78 -5.53 6.95
CA ASP A 32 26.97 -5.61 7.83
C ASP A 32 28.15 -4.79 7.26
N GLY A 33 27.90 -3.97 6.25
CA GLY A 33 28.91 -3.21 5.50
C GLY A 33 29.47 -3.93 4.26
N THR A 34 29.34 -5.26 4.18
CA THR A 34 29.77 -6.06 3.01
C THR A 34 28.57 -6.71 2.32
N ASN A 35 27.73 -7.36 3.11
CA ASN A 35 26.53 -8.05 2.68
C ASN A 35 25.33 -7.11 2.75
N VAL A 36 24.39 -7.32 1.83
CA VAL A 36 23.12 -6.63 1.77
C VAL A 36 22.02 -7.66 1.57
N ILE A 37 21.07 -7.67 2.50
CA ILE A 37 19.88 -8.54 2.45
C ILE A 37 18.66 -7.63 2.42
N THR A 38 17.78 -7.81 1.42
CA THR A 38 16.57 -6.97 1.29
C THR A 38 15.32 -7.81 1.05
N PHE A 39 14.20 -7.32 1.59
CA PHE A 39 12.88 -7.88 1.35
C PHE A 39 11.82 -6.82 1.66
N SER A 40 10.57 -7.10 1.29
CA SER A 40 9.44 -6.20 1.57
C SER A 40 8.25 -6.99 2.12
N LEU A 41 7.54 -6.42 3.07
CA LEU A 41 6.34 -7.03 3.69
C LEU A 41 5.24 -5.97 3.84
N PRO A 42 3.95 -6.36 3.89
CA PRO A 42 2.91 -5.45 4.34
C PRO A 42 3.26 -4.87 5.72
N SER A 43 2.96 -3.60 5.96
CA SER A 43 3.24 -2.88 7.22
C SER A 43 2.56 -3.51 8.43
N SER A 44 1.41 -4.14 8.20
CA SER A 44 0.65 -4.93 9.17
C SER A 44 0.29 -6.27 8.54
N PRO A 45 1.23 -7.23 8.47
CA PRO A 45 1.00 -8.49 7.77
C PRO A 45 0.02 -9.37 8.55
N THR A 46 -0.62 -10.30 7.84
CA THR A 46 -1.24 -11.47 8.48
C THR A 46 -0.17 -12.57 8.51
N PRO A 47 0.32 -12.97 9.70
CA PRO A 47 1.33 -14.02 9.79
C PRO A 47 0.82 -15.37 9.31
N ASP A 48 1.72 -16.19 8.76
CA ASP A 48 1.42 -17.59 8.45
C ASP A 48 1.41 -18.45 9.72
N GLN A 49 2.25 -18.09 10.69
CA GLN A 49 2.33 -18.71 12.00
C GLN A 49 2.57 -17.64 13.07
N ASN A 50 2.02 -17.84 14.26
CA ASN A 50 2.29 -17.01 15.42
C ASN A 50 2.25 -17.85 16.70
N VAL A 51 3.08 -17.46 17.66
CA VAL A 51 3.10 -18.01 19.02
C VAL A 51 3.05 -16.83 19.97
N ASP A 52 1.96 -16.74 20.73
CA ASP A 52 1.70 -15.63 21.63
C ASP A 52 2.87 -15.38 22.58
N LEU A 53 3.23 -14.11 22.72
CA LEU A 53 4.36 -13.63 23.54
C LEU A 53 5.74 -14.14 23.09
N PHE A 54 5.84 -14.80 21.94
CA PHE A 54 7.11 -15.36 21.45
C PHE A 54 7.54 -14.81 20.10
N LEU A 55 6.81 -15.13 19.04
CA LEU A 55 7.18 -14.76 17.67
C LEU A 55 5.99 -14.80 16.72
N PHE A 56 6.17 -14.21 15.55
CA PHE A 56 5.39 -14.54 14.37
C PHE A 56 6.30 -14.79 13.18
N THR A 57 5.79 -15.53 12.19
CA THR A 57 6.55 -15.97 11.02
C THR A 57 5.79 -15.66 9.73
N MET A 58 6.56 -15.20 8.73
CA MET A 58 6.16 -15.09 7.34
C MET A 58 6.88 -16.19 6.53
N ASN A 59 6.12 -16.96 5.78
CA ASN A 59 6.63 -18.05 4.96
C ASN A 59 6.82 -17.60 3.52
N ASN A 60 7.79 -18.23 2.82
CA ASN A 60 8.00 -18.03 1.39
C ASN A 60 8.15 -16.54 1.01
N VAL A 61 8.85 -15.78 1.85
CA VAL A 61 9.16 -14.37 1.59
C VAL A 61 10.30 -14.32 0.59
N ALA A 62 10.11 -13.57 -0.50
CA ALA A 62 11.18 -13.30 -1.45
C ALA A 62 12.21 -12.36 -0.79
N VAL A 63 13.40 -12.90 -0.52
CA VAL A 63 14.53 -12.18 0.02
C VAL A 63 15.64 -12.15 -1.02
N ASP A 64 16.16 -10.96 -1.29
CA ASP A 64 17.36 -10.78 -2.09
C ASP A 64 18.58 -10.78 -1.17
N VAL A 65 19.48 -11.75 -1.37
CA VAL A 65 20.76 -11.86 -0.68
C VAL A 65 21.85 -11.51 -1.67
N ASN A 66 22.46 -10.34 -1.52
CA ASN A 66 23.54 -9.86 -2.39
C ASN A 66 23.19 -9.89 -3.90
N GLY A 67 21.95 -9.55 -4.26
CA GLY A 67 21.46 -9.56 -5.64
C GLY A 67 20.91 -10.91 -6.13
N THR A 68 20.84 -11.91 -5.25
CA THR A 68 20.29 -13.24 -5.57
C THR A 68 18.96 -13.44 -4.83
N PRO A 69 17.81 -13.41 -5.53
CA PRO A 69 16.51 -13.60 -4.91
C PRO A 69 16.21 -15.08 -4.65
N GLU A 70 15.81 -15.39 -3.42
CA GLU A 70 15.36 -16.71 -2.97
C GLU A 70 14.20 -16.57 -1.97
N ASN A 71 13.47 -17.66 -1.73
CA ASN A 71 12.36 -17.65 -0.78
C ASN A 71 12.77 -18.24 0.56
N TYR A 72 12.44 -17.53 1.65
CA TYR A 72 12.79 -17.93 3.01
C TYR A 72 11.62 -17.81 3.98
N PHE A 73 11.80 -18.39 5.15
CA PHE A 73 11.03 -18.10 6.35
C PHE A 73 11.66 -16.91 7.07
N ILE A 74 10.84 -15.95 7.52
CA ILE A 74 11.27 -14.83 8.34
C ILE A 74 10.46 -14.82 9.61
N SER A 75 11.13 -14.89 10.76
CA SER A 75 10.51 -14.81 12.08
C SER A 75 10.93 -13.55 12.81
N PHE A 76 9.99 -12.90 13.48
CA PHE A 76 10.21 -11.71 14.28
C PHE A 76 9.86 -12.01 15.75
N PHE A 77 10.81 -11.76 16.65
CA PHE A 77 10.68 -12.16 18.04
C PHE A 77 10.22 -11.00 18.92
N THR A 78 9.52 -11.32 20.01
CA THR A 78 9.19 -10.35 21.05
C THR A 78 10.43 -9.96 21.86
N GLU A 79 10.38 -8.82 22.55
CA GLU A 79 11.48 -8.36 23.41
C GLU A 79 11.85 -9.39 24.51
N SER A 80 10.86 -10.10 25.07
CA SER A 80 11.11 -11.16 26.06
C SER A 80 11.87 -12.37 25.50
N ASN A 81 11.98 -12.46 24.18
CA ASN A 81 12.68 -13.53 23.46
C ASN A 81 13.81 -12.96 22.59
N PHE A 82 14.59 -12.06 23.18
CA PHE A 82 15.75 -11.38 22.57
C PHE A 82 15.44 -10.41 21.42
N GLY A 83 14.16 -10.24 21.03
CA GLY A 83 13.74 -9.38 19.93
C GLY A 83 14.43 -9.70 18.61
N GLY A 84 14.53 -8.72 17.72
CA GLY A 84 15.17 -8.88 16.43
C GLY A 84 14.42 -9.83 15.49
N LEU A 85 15.16 -10.54 14.64
CA LEU A 85 14.61 -11.42 13.61
C LEU A 85 15.55 -12.56 13.22
N CYS A 86 14.98 -13.53 12.54
CA CYS A 86 15.73 -14.59 11.88
C CYS A 86 15.23 -14.84 10.45
N ILE A 87 16.15 -15.20 9.55
CA ILE A 87 15.87 -15.65 8.19
C ILE A 87 16.48 -17.05 7.99
N THR A 88 15.69 -17.99 7.49
CA THR A 88 16.07 -19.41 7.41
C THR A 88 15.39 -20.11 6.23
N THR A 89 16.02 -21.19 5.75
CA THR A 89 15.47 -22.07 4.69
C THR A 89 14.55 -23.15 5.22
N GLY A 90 14.48 -23.35 6.54
CA GLY A 90 13.81 -24.47 7.16
C GLY A 90 13.06 -24.10 8.43
N ASP A 91 13.68 -24.35 9.58
CA ASP A 91 13.04 -24.20 10.90
C ASP A 91 12.77 -22.73 11.24
N PRO A 92 11.50 -22.29 11.34
CA PRO A 92 11.12 -20.90 11.60
C PRO A 92 11.49 -20.45 13.03
N THR A 93 11.86 -21.35 13.92
CA THR A 93 12.34 -20.99 15.27
C THR A 93 13.83 -20.67 15.31
N CYS A 94 14.56 -21.02 14.24
CA CYS A 94 16.00 -20.77 14.08
C CYS A 94 16.87 -21.40 15.18
N ILE A 95 16.41 -22.53 15.70
CA ILE A 95 17.09 -23.30 16.74
C ILE A 95 17.98 -24.38 16.08
N SER A 96 17.69 -24.78 14.84
CA SER A 96 18.50 -25.73 14.08
C SER A 96 19.52 -25.07 13.13
N ASP A 97 20.47 -25.88 12.66
CA ASP A 97 21.34 -25.54 11.53
C ASP A 97 20.49 -25.17 10.29
N GLY A 98 20.94 -24.17 9.52
CA GLY A 98 20.25 -23.71 8.29
C GLY A 98 19.74 -22.26 8.31
N SER A 99 19.94 -21.55 9.43
CA SER A 99 19.68 -20.12 9.52
C SER A 99 20.69 -19.33 8.69
N ILE A 100 20.17 -18.43 7.85
CA ILE A 100 21.01 -17.48 7.09
C ILE A 100 21.49 -16.38 8.01
N ILE A 101 20.58 -15.85 8.82
CA ILE A 101 20.84 -14.94 9.91
C ILE A 101 19.90 -15.26 11.07
N ASN A 102 20.41 -15.16 12.30
CA ASN A 102 19.64 -15.20 13.53
C ASN A 102 20.20 -14.09 14.42
N GLN A 103 19.44 -13.02 14.58
CA GLN A 103 19.93 -11.74 15.08
C GLN A 103 19.01 -11.23 16.19
N ALA A 104 19.55 -11.07 17.39
CA ALA A 104 18.87 -10.43 18.52
C ALA A 104 18.85 -8.91 18.37
N GLY A 105 17.93 -8.25 19.05
CA GLY A 105 17.84 -6.79 19.05
C GLY A 105 16.55 -6.30 19.72
N PRO A 106 16.15 -5.05 19.46
CA PRO A 106 14.84 -4.58 19.90
C PRO A 106 13.70 -5.33 19.18
N GLN A 107 12.51 -5.33 19.77
CA GLN A 107 11.31 -5.82 19.09
C GLN A 107 10.97 -4.91 17.91
N LEU A 108 10.84 -5.51 16.72
CA LEU A 108 10.72 -4.78 15.45
C LEU A 108 9.28 -4.43 15.07
N TYR A 109 8.33 -4.67 15.97
CA TYR A 109 6.91 -4.47 15.75
C TYR A 109 6.19 -4.10 17.05
N THR A 110 4.97 -3.63 16.90
CA THR A 110 3.99 -3.40 17.96
C THR A 110 2.73 -4.21 17.69
N GLY A 111 1.82 -4.27 18.67
CA GLY A 111 0.63 -5.12 18.59
C GLY A 111 0.91 -6.55 19.02
N SER A 112 -0.06 -7.44 18.77
CA SER A 112 0.07 -8.88 19.06
C SER A 112 0.73 -9.61 17.91
N GLU A 113 1.27 -10.80 18.18
CA GLU A 113 1.90 -11.65 17.16
C GLU A 113 0.93 -12.06 16.04
N ALA A 114 -0.39 -12.09 16.29
CA ALA A 114 -1.41 -12.39 15.27
C ALA A 114 -1.76 -11.20 14.35
N VAL A 115 -1.47 -9.96 14.79
CA VAL A 115 -1.79 -8.72 14.05
C VAL A 115 -0.68 -7.69 14.29
N PRO A 116 0.58 -8.01 13.89
CA PRO A 116 1.72 -7.14 14.17
C PRO A 116 1.67 -5.89 13.28
N THR A 117 2.30 -4.81 13.74
CA THR A 117 2.61 -3.63 12.92
C THR A 117 4.08 -3.28 13.07
N PHE A 118 4.82 -3.23 11.95
CA PHE A 118 6.25 -2.98 11.98
C PHE A 118 6.61 -1.59 12.48
N SER A 119 7.68 -1.51 13.28
CA SER A 119 8.26 -0.27 13.77
C SER A 119 9.28 0.24 12.75
N LEU A 120 9.02 1.39 12.14
CA LEU A 120 9.96 2.01 11.20
C LEU A 120 11.20 2.54 11.93
N GLY A 121 12.36 2.49 11.29
CA GLY A 121 13.61 3.02 11.85
C GLY A 121 14.85 2.21 11.47
N THR A 122 15.92 2.48 12.21
CA THR A 122 17.20 1.77 12.08
C THR A 122 17.50 1.06 13.39
N PHE A 123 17.84 -0.23 13.31
CA PHE A 123 18.04 -1.11 14.45
C PHE A 123 19.39 -1.80 14.34
N SER A 124 20.17 -1.75 15.41
CA SER A 124 21.38 -2.57 15.54
C SER A 124 20.99 -3.95 16.03
N LEU A 125 21.41 -4.97 15.30
CA LEU A 125 21.13 -6.36 15.62
C LEU A 125 22.44 -7.11 15.90
N THR A 126 22.38 -8.07 16.81
CA THR A 126 23.54 -8.85 17.26
C THR A 126 23.37 -10.31 16.89
N ASN A 127 24.40 -10.89 16.28
CA ASN A 127 24.39 -12.29 15.87
C ASN A 127 24.24 -13.22 17.09
N LEU A 128 23.27 -14.13 17.05
CA LEU A 128 23.03 -15.12 18.11
C LEU A 128 23.74 -16.48 17.89
N GLY A 129 24.49 -16.67 16.81
CA GLY A 129 25.35 -17.86 16.69
C GLY A 129 25.61 -18.35 15.26
N VAL A 130 25.39 -19.66 15.06
CA VAL A 130 25.78 -20.39 13.85
C VAL A 130 24.82 -20.06 12.70
N ASN A 131 25.23 -19.09 11.90
CA ASN A 131 24.51 -18.60 10.75
C ASN A 131 25.40 -18.64 9.51
N THR A 132 24.81 -18.65 8.32
CA THR A 132 25.56 -18.42 7.07
C THR A 132 26.34 -17.10 7.12
N PHE A 133 25.72 -16.04 7.64
CA PHE A 133 26.39 -14.77 7.92
C PHE A 133 26.59 -14.61 9.42
N SER A 134 27.85 -14.54 9.84
CA SER A 134 28.23 -14.47 11.26
C SER A 134 28.44 -13.05 11.81
N SER A 135 28.27 -12.03 10.97
CA SER A 135 28.38 -10.62 11.35
C SER A 135 27.12 -10.13 12.10
N ASP A 136 27.30 -9.07 12.88
CA ASP A 136 26.19 -8.23 13.33
C ASP A 136 25.64 -7.41 12.16
N PHE A 137 24.32 -7.23 12.12
CA PHE A 137 23.65 -6.48 11.04
C PHE A 137 23.01 -5.19 11.57
N THR A 138 23.01 -4.16 10.73
CA THR A 138 22.12 -3.01 10.88
C THR A 138 20.90 -3.22 9.98
N LEU A 139 19.70 -3.21 10.57
CA LEU A 139 18.44 -3.26 9.86
C LEU A 139 17.85 -1.87 9.69
N GLU A 140 17.42 -1.53 8.49
CA GLU A 140 16.62 -0.35 8.17
C GLU A 140 15.24 -0.79 7.70
N ILE A 141 14.18 -0.30 8.36
CA ILE A 141 12.78 -0.49 7.97
C ILE A 141 12.20 0.85 7.54
N THR A 142 11.77 0.94 6.29
CA THR A 142 11.21 2.16 5.69
C THR A 142 9.86 1.89 5.06
N SER A 143 8.93 2.83 5.21
CA SER A 143 7.69 2.80 4.45
C SER A 143 7.86 3.60 3.15
N PRO A 144 7.43 3.09 2.00
CA PRO A 144 7.43 3.83 0.75
C PRO A 144 6.56 5.06 0.93
N ILE A 145 7.14 6.22 0.65
CA ILE A 145 6.43 7.49 0.69
C ILE A 145 5.31 7.40 -0.35
N PRO A 146 4.02 7.58 0.03
CA PRO A 146 2.92 7.53 -0.92
C PRO A 146 3.19 8.53 -2.04
N GLU A 147 3.37 8.04 -3.27
CA GLU A 147 3.56 8.93 -4.40
C GLU A 147 2.32 9.81 -4.57
N PRO A 148 2.47 11.12 -4.81
CA PRO A 148 1.41 12.12 -4.80
C PRO A 148 0.37 11.99 -5.93
N SER A 149 0.12 10.79 -6.46
CA SER A 149 -0.91 10.47 -7.45
C SER A 149 -2.31 10.97 -7.05
N SER A 150 -2.59 11.08 -5.75
CA SER A 150 -3.79 11.74 -5.22
C SER A 150 -3.85 13.25 -5.53
N LEU A 151 -2.72 13.97 -5.53
CA LEU A 151 -2.64 15.38 -5.93
C LEU A 151 -2.86 15.56 -7.44
N LEU A 152 -2.42 14.60 -8.25
CA LEU A 152 -2.66 14.61 -9.69
C LEU A 152 -4.13 14.32 -10.04
N MET A 153 -4.77 13.36 -9.35
CA MET A 153 -6.22 13.15 -9.49
C MET A 153 -7.04 14.36 -8.99
N LEU A 154 -6.62 14.99 -7.89
CA LEU A 154 -7.28 16.19 -7.37
C LEU A 154 -7.15 17.39 -8.31
N SER A 155 -5.95 17.62 -8.87
CA SER A 155 -5.70 18.73 -9.79
C SER A 155 -6.46 18.55 -11.11
N THR A 156 -6.48 17.35 -11.68
CA THR A 156 -7.24 17.04 -12.90
C THR A 156 -8.76 17.08 -12.68
N GLY A 157 -9.25 16.62 -11.52
CA GLY A 157 -10.65 16.77 -11.12
C GLY A 157 -11.09 18.23 -11.00
N MET A 158 -10.27 19.10 -10.40
CA MET A 158 -10.55 20.54 -10.29
C MET A 158 -10.56 21.25 -11.65
N LEU A 159 -9.61 20.93 -12.53
CA LEU A 159 -9.55 21.47 -13.89
C LEU A 159 -10.77 21.05 -14.72
N GLY A 160 -11.22 19.80 -14.58
CA GLY A 160 -12.44 19.29 -15.22
C GLY A 160 -13.70 20.05 -14.78
N LEU A 161 -13.87 20.29 -13.48
CA LEU A 161 -15.00 21.06 -12.93
C LEU A 161 -14.97 22.53 -13.37
N ALA A 162 -13.80 23.17 -13.35
CA ALA A 162 -13.65 24.55 -13.81
C ALA A 162 -14.00 24.71 -15.30
N GLY A 163 -13.64 23.72 -16.14
CA GLY A 163 -14.02 23.67 -17.55
C GLY A 163 -15.53 23.52 -17.76
N ALA A 164 -16.20 22.69 -16.97
CA ALA A 164 -17.64 22.47 -17.05
C ALA A 164 -18.46 23.72 -16.66
N VAL A 165 -18.05 24.43 -15.61
CA VAL A 165 -18.69 25.68 -15.16
C VAL A 165 -18.58 26.79 -16.21
N ARG A 166 -17.40 26.96 -16.82
CA ARG A 166 -17.20 27.95 -17.90
C ARG A 166 -18.09 27.69 -19.12
N ARG A 167 -18.39 26.44 -19.45
CA ARG A 167 -19.25 26.08 -20.58
C ARG A 167 -20.71 26.42 -20.32
N LYS A 168 -21.20 26.24 -19.08
CA LYS A 168 -22.58 26.54 -18.68
C LYS A 168 -22.89 28.05 -18.70
N LEU A 169 -21.93 28.88 -18.32
CA LEU A 169 -22.10 30.34 -18.30
C LEU A 169 -22.09 30.99 -19.69
N ARG A 170 -21.48 30.35 -20.70
CA ARG A 170 -21.43 30.84 -22.09
C ARG A 170 -22.67 30.51 -22.92
N GLY A 171 -23.51 29.57 -22.48
CA GLY A 171 -24.73 29.16 -23.20
C GLY A 171 -25.97 30.02 -22.92
N VAL A 172 -25.88 31.05 -22.07
CA VAL A 172 -27.03 31.86 -21.64
C VAL A 172 -27.21 33.15 -22.47
N SER A 173 -26.32 33.45 -23.41
CA SER A 173 -26.44 34.63 -24.29
C SER A 173 -26.93 34.28 -25.69
N HIS A 174 -28.20 33.91 -25.84
CA HIS A 174 -28.96 34.17 -27.09
C HIS A 174 -30.48 34.09 -26.80
N HIS A 175 -31.06 35.20 -26.36
CA HIS A 175 -32.51 35.42 -26.45
C HIS A 175 -32.74 36.83 -26.99
N GLY A 176 -33.10 36.93 -28.28
CA GLY A 176 -33.24 38.22 -28.96
C GLY A 176 -33.80 38.10 -30.38
N GLN A 177 -35.12 37.92 -30.43
CA GLN A 177 -36.06 38.34 -31.47
C GLN A 177 -36.12 37.62 -32.84
N GLU A 178 -37.22 36.89 -32.96
CA GLU A 178 -37.93 36.46 -34.16
C GLU A 178 -38.82 37.60 -34.67
N THR A 179 -38.62 38.07 -35.92
CA THR A 179 -39.60 38.92 -36.63
C THR A 179 -39.67 38.57 -38.12
N GLN A 180 -40.76 37.88 -38.47
CA GLN A 180 -41.69 38.12 -39.59
C GLN A 180 -41.17 38.33 -41.02
N SER A 181 -41.57 37.37 -41.88
CA SER A 181 -41.67 37.43 -43.35
C SER A 181 -42.64 38.53 -43.84
N PRO A 182 -42.47 39.04 -45.08
CA PRO A 182 -43.52 38.76 -46.07
C PRO A 182 -42.99 38.46 -47.49
N PRO A 183 -43.75 37.71 -48.32
CA PRO A 183 -43.53 37.62 -49.76
C PRO A 183 -44.53 38.51 -50.53
N LYS A 184 -44.12 39.03 -51.69
CA LYS A 184 -44.95 39.17 -52.92
C LYS A 184 -44.16 39.87 -54.03
N GLY A 185 -43.76 39.10 -55.03
CA GLY A 185 -43.51 39.59 -56.38
C GLY A 185 -44.72 39.26 -57.25
N ARG A 186 -45.31 40.26 -57.92
CA ARG A 186 -46.26 40.07 -59.01
C ARG A 186 -46.06 41.15 -60.07
N ILE A 187 -45.38 40.74 -61.13
CA ILE A 187 -45.51 41.07 -62.56
C ILE A 187 -46.57 42.13 -62.92
N HIS A 188 -46.11 43.17 -63.64
CA HIS A 188 -46.64 43.59 -64.93
C HIS A 188 -45.49 44.12 -65.79
#